data_AF-A0A1B6VX79-F1
#
_entry.id   AF-A0A1B6VX79-F1
#
_cell.length_a   1.000
_cell.length_b   1.000
_cell.length_c   1.000
_cell.angle_alpha   90.00
_cell.angle_beta   90.00
_cell.angle_gamma   90.00
#
_symmetry.space_group_name_H-M   'P 1'
#
loop_
_entity.id
_entity.type
_entity.pdbx_description
1 polymer ?
#
loop_
_entity_poly.entity_id
_entity_poly.type
_entity_poly.pdbx_seq_one_letter_code
_entity_poly.pdbx_strand_id
1 'polypeptide(L)'
;MEIDWMTYLEYRDEQSEKFWQIDIDGNSHTVTFGRIGTKGQSKTKIFASTEECEKDAAKLIQSKKAKGYAAPGETPQPKAPAESLLQQRFALSDEYDGLVAETTLWGNAVPVVLDADELLDEYDGDEDALYDPAAVEKLFKNKIPYKKIEAVLKWIEKNRKKMIDFALDYENFVDVFNDWAAQEIAQKGKAVLYDGTVLTAETDRQAVINSIRLSGISLWVDFDDKTVSDFSIDLSTEQPDYFGGHTLTIEVDEDKEMSFGGMNG
;
A
#
# COMPACT_ATOMS: atom_id res chain seq x y z
N MET A 1 4.83 35.12 25.62
CA MET A 1 5.46 35.62 24.38
C MET A 1 4.64 35.00 23.27
N GLU A 2 3.89 35.81 22.52
CA GLU A 2 3.22 35.36 21.31
C GLU A 2 4.30 34.96 20.30
N ILE A 3 4.26 33.71 19.86
CA ILE A 3 5.16 33.20 18.83
C ILE A 3 4.44 33.48 17.50
N ASP A 4 4.61 34.71 17.00
CA ASP A 4 4.14 35.08 15.67
C ASP A 4 5.19 34.60 14.67
N TRP A 5 4.92 33.49 13.98
CA TRP A 5 5.82 32.96 12.98
C TRP A 5 5.08 32.61 11.69
N MET A 6 5.66 33.07 10.59
CA MET A 6 5.16 32.88 9.23
C MET A 6 6.12 31.98 8.45
N THR A 7 5.58 31.00 7.74
CA THR A 7 6.33 30.23 6.73
C THR A 7 5.71 30.44 5.37
N TYR A 8 6.49 30.98 4.44
CA TYR A 8 6.11 31.17 3.04
C TYR A 8 6.93 30.23 2.15
N LEU A 9 6.24 29.52 1.25
CA LEU A 9 6.86 28.59 0.32
C LEU A 9 6.34 28.84 -1.11
N GLU A 10 7.23 28.68 -2.08
CA GLU A 10 6.94 28.75 -3.51
C GLU A 10 7.06 27.38 -4.16
N TYR A 11 6.25 27.17 -5.20
CA TYR A 11 6.36 26.05 -6.10
C TYR A 11 6.33 26.57 -7.53
N ARG A 12 7.31 26.17 -8.33
CA ARG A 12 7.40 26.54 -9.74
C ARG A 12 7.63 25.28 -10.58
N ASP A 13 6.82 25.12 -11.63
CA ASP A 13 7.05 24.19 -12.72
C ASP A 13 6.89 24.89 -14.07
N GLU A 14 6.97 24.17 -15.19
CA GLU A 14 6.89 24.73 -16.54
C GLU A 14 5.57 25.50 -16.83
N GLN A 15 4.51 25.23 -16.07
CA GLN A 15 3.16 25.75 -16.35
C GLN A 15 2.55 26.54 -15.17
N SER A 16 3.13 26.46 -13.98
CA SER A 16 2.55 26.96 -12.74
C SER A 16 3.57 27.61 -11.83
N GLU A 17 3.22 28.80 -11.33
CA GLU A 17 3.93 29.49 -10.25
C GLU A 17 2.94 29.71 -9.10
N LYS A 18 3.13 28.97 -8.00
CA LYS A 18 2.21 28.94 -6.86
C LYS A 18 2.91 29.33 -5.58
N PHE A 19 2.17 29.98 -4.68
CA PHE A 19 2.61 30.24 -3.32
C PHE A 19 1.69 29.54 -2.32
N TRP A 20 2.27 29.23 -1.18
CA TRP A 20 1.57 28.76 0.00
C TRP A 20 2.25 29.38 1.21
N GLN A 21 1.47 29.95 2.12
CA GLN A 21 1.96 30.46 3.39
C GLN A 21 1.08 29.96 4.53
N ILE A 22 1.70 29.90 5.72
CA ILE A 22 1.01 29.69 6.97
C ILE A 22 1.52 30.71 7.98
N ASP A 23 0.57 31.36 8.65
CA ASP A 23 0.76 32.35 9.69
C ASP A 23 0.21 31.75 10.99
N ILE A 24 1.00 31.67 12.06
CA ILE A 24 0.54 31.19 13.37
C ILE A 24 0.36 32.35 14.32
N ASP A 25 -0.85 32.45 14.88
CA ASP A 25 -1.22 33.42 15.89
C ASP A 25 -1.84 32.69 17.09
N GLY A 26 -1.03 32.53 18.15
CA GLY A 26 -1.43 31.88 19.40
C GLY A 26 -1.86 30.43 19.22
N ASN A 27 -3.15 30.14 19.42
CA ASN A 27 -3.75 28.83 19.23
C ASN A 27 -4.46 28.69 17.87
N SER A 28 -4.15 29.56 16.91
CA SER A 28 -4.74 29.53 15.59
C SER A 28 -3.67 29.65 14.50
N HIS A 29 -3.94 29.09 13.34
CA HIS A 29 -3.13 29.35 12.16
C HIS A 29 -4.00 29.71 10.96
N THR A 30 -3.50 30.60 10.12
CA THR A 30 -4.10 30.98 8.85
C THR A 30 -3.22 30.51 7.70
N VAL A 31 -3.79 29.70 6.81
CA VAL A 31 -3.12 29.24 5.60
C VAL A 31 -3.61 30.05 4.42
N THR A 32 -2.71 30.67 3.67
CA THR A 32 -3.02 31.40 2.43
C THR A 32 -2.31 30.78 1.24
N PHE A 33 -3.01 30.57 0.12
CA PHE A 33 -2.43 29.91 -1.05
C PHE A 33 -3.00 30.44 -2.36
N GLY A 34 -2.21 30.40 -3.43
CA GLY A 34 -2.65 30.89 -4.73
C GLY A 34 -1.58 30.85 -5.80
N ARG A 35 -1.86 31.47 -6.95
CA ARG A 35 -0.86 31.74 -7.97
C ARG A 35 0.01 32.92 -7.51
N ILE A 36 1.33 32.86 -7.71
CA ILE A 36 2.23 33.98 -7.41
C ILE A 36 1.75 35.23 -8.15
N GLY A 37 1.70 36.37 -7.45
CA GLY A 37 1.17 37.63 -7.97
C GLY A 37 -0.36 37.81 -7.82
N THR A 38 -1.06 36.86 -7.20
CA THR A 38 -2.48 37.00 -6.85
C THR A 38 -2.68 37.12 -5.34
N LYS A 39 -3.86 37.58 -4.90
CA LYS A 39 -4.20 37.64 -3.47
C LYS A 39 -4.36 36.24 -2.82
N GLY A 40 -4.53 35.19 -3.62
CA GLY A 40 -4.78 33.84 -3.13
C GLY A 40 -6.10 33.68 -2.36
N GLN A 41 -6.23 32.56 -1.66
CA GLN A 41 -7.34 32.20 -0.78
C GLN A 41 -6.79 31.87 0.60
N SER A 42 -7.50 32.29 1.65
CA SER A 42 -7.11 32.07 3.05
C SER A 42 -8.07 31.15 3.78
N LYS A 43 -7.54 30.32 4.68
CA LYS A 43 -8.31 29.46 5.59
C LYS A 43 -7.70 29.50 6.99
N THR A 44 -8.48 29.87 7.99
CA THR A 44 -8.08 29.91 9.39
C THR A 44 -8.62 28.70 10.14
N LYS A 45 -7.80 28.16 11.05
CA LYS A 45 -8.17 27.06 11.95
C LYS A 45 -7.71 27.41 13.36
N ILE A 46 -8.59 27.16 14.35
CA ILE A 46 -8.36 27.43 15.77
C ILE A 46 -8.26 26.10 16.51
N PHE A 47 -7.37 26.01 17.49
CA PHE A 47 -7.02 24.82 18.24
C PHE A 47 -7.24 25.01 19.74
N ALA A 48 -7.20 23.91 20.50
CA ALA A 48 -7.36 23.97 21.95
C ALA A 48 -6.14 24.57 22.66
N SER A 49 -4.94 24.40 22.08
CA SER A 49 -3.70 25.00 22.60
C SER A 49 -2.76 25.45 21.48
N THR A 50 -1.78 26.26 21.86
CA THR A 50 -0.68 26.67 20.97
C THR A 50 0.14 25.46 20.50
N GLU A 51 0.43 24.48 21.37
CA GLU A 51 1.22 23.31 20.96
C GLU A 51 0.52 22.46 19.90
N GLU A 52 -0.81 22.31 19.97
CA GLU A 52 -1.58 21.60 18.95
C GLU A 52 -1.54 22.31 17.60
N CYS A 53 -1.65 23.65 17.62
CA CYS A 53 -1.56 24.48 16.43
C CYS A 53 -0.20 24.35 15.75
N GLU A 54 0.88 24.43 16.53
CA GLU A 54 2.26 24.28 16.03
C GLU A 54 2.50 22.89 15.43
N LYS A 55 2.00 21.83 16.08
CA LYS A 55 2.13 20.46 15.58
C LYS A 55 1.39 20.25 14.25
N ASP A 56 0.19 20.83 14.09
CA ASP A 56 -0.56 20.77 12.83
C ASP A 56 0.16 21.56 11.73
N ALA A 57 0.62 22.77 12.05
CA ALA A 57 1.36 23.60 11.11
C ALA A 57 2.67 22.97 10.65
N ALA A 58 3.44 22.36 11.56
CA ALA A 58 4.66 21.63 11.23
C ALA A 58 4.39 20.47 10.23
N LYS A 59 3.30 19.72 10.44
CA LYS A 59 2.86 18.67 9.50
C LYS A 59 2.50 19.26 8.13
N LEU A 60 1.79 20.39 8.09
CA LEU A 60 1.42 21.06 6.84
C LEU A 60 2.66 21.53 6.07
N ILE A 61 3.64 22.13 6.77
CA ILE A 61 4.90 22.59 6.18
C ILE A 61 5.71 21.40 5.64
N GLN A 62 5.86 20.34 6.42
CA GLN A 62 6.56 19.13 5.98
C GLN A 62 5.88 18.52 4.75
N SER A 63 4.55 18.44 4.74
CA SER A 63 3.78 17.96 3.58
C SER A 63 3.98 18.83 2.35
N LYS A 64 4.10 20.15 2.50
CA LYS A 64 4.35 21.07 1.37
C LYS A 64 5.78 20.94 0.85
N LYS A 65 6.77 20.87 1.73
CA LYS A 65 8.17 20.61 1.36
C LYS A 65 8.33 19.29 0.61
N ALA A 66 7.69 18.22 1.08
CA ALA A 66 7.66 16.93 0.39
C ALA A 66 7.01 17.00 -1.01
N LYS A 67 6.13 17.97 -1.26
CA LYS A 67 5.50 18.23 -2.56
C LYS A 67 6.32 19.16 -3.47
N GLY A 68 7.57 19.48 -3.10
CA GLY A 68 8.48 20.33 -3.87
C GLY A 68 8.29 21.83 -3.65
N TYR A 69 7.55 22.25 -2.61
CA TYR A 69 7.51 23.66 -2.23
C TYR A 69 8.79 24.02 -1.45
N ALA A 70 9.43 25.14 -1.77
CA ALA A 70 10.69 25.57 -1.18
C ALA A 70 10.61 27.03 -0.71
N ALA A 71 11.56 27.48 0.12
CA ALA A 71 11.62 28.88 0.52
C ALA A 71 11.99 29.79 -0.67
N PRO A 72 11.63 31.08 -0.66
CA PRO A 72 12.01 32.01 -1.73
C PRO A 72 13.53 32.03 -1.95
N GLY A 73 13.97 31.78 -3.18
CA GLY A 73 15.39 31.76 -3.54
C GLY A 73 16.08 30.40 -3.37
N GLU A 74 15.42 29.39 -2.81
CA GLU A 74 15.86 28.01 -2.94
C GLU A 74 15.44 27.47 -4.33
N THR A 75 16.34 26.79 -5.04
CA THR A 75 15.98 26.10 -6.29
C THR A 75 14.86 25.11 -5.99
N PRO A 76 13.70 25.20 -6.66
CA PRO A 76 12.62 24.23 -6.49
C PRO A 76 13.18 22.83 -6.71
N GLN A 77 13.08 21.96 -5.71
CA GLN A 77 13.31 20.54 -5.97
C GLN A 77 12.22 20.09 -6.94
N PRO A 78 12.57 19.38 -8.03
CA PRO A 78 11.57 18.73 -8.87
C PRO A 78 10.59 18.01 -7.96
N LYS A 79 9.28 18.17 -8.22
CA LYS A 79 8.21 17.45 -7.52
C LYS A 79 8.70 16.03 -7.32
N ALA A 80 9.01 15.63 -6.08
CA ALA A 80 9.26 14.23 -5.79
C ALA A 80 8.08 13.50 -6.44
N PRO A 81 8.31 12.56 -7.37
CA PRO A 81 7.24 11.75 -7.90
C PRO A 81 6.43 11.33 -6.69
N ALA A 82 5.11 11.57 -6.70
CA ALA A 82 4.28 11.02 -5.64
C ALA A 82 4.67 9.55 -5.58
N GLU A 83 5.26 9.10 -4.47
CA GLU A 83 5.81 7.75 -4.34
C GLU A 83 4.65 6.81 -4.63
N SER A 84 4.63 6.32 -5.86
CA SER A 84 3.74 5.28 -6.33
C SER A 84 4.26 4.05 -5.63
N LEU A 85 3.38 3.37 -4.89
CA LEU A 85 3.68 2.05 -4.35
C LEU A 85 3.86 1.06 -5.50
N LEU A 86 3.14 1.27 -6.60
CA LEU A 86 3.37 0.54 -7.84
C LEU A 86 4.69 0.96 -8.49
N GLN A 87 5.57 -0.01 -8.69
CA GLN A 87 6.88 0.16 -9.32
C GLN A 87 6.78 0.28 -10.85
N GLN A 88 5.74 -0.33 -11.44
CA GLN A 88 5.46 -0.31 -12.87
C GLN A 88 3.97 -0.11 -13.16
N ARG A 89 3.64 0.10 -14.43
CA ARG A 89 2.25 0.11 -14.91
C ARG A 89 1.76 -1.31 -15.11
N PHE A 90 0.43 -1.45 -15.13
CA PHE A 90 -0.21 -2.74 -15.35
C PHE A 90 0.03 -3.24 -16.78
N ALA A 91 0.24 -4.53 -16.92
CA ALA A 91 0.32 -5.24 -18.20
C ALA A 91 -0.14 -6.69 -18.05
N LEU A 92 -0.56 -7.33 -19.14
CA LEU A 92 -0.90 -8.74 -19.15
C LEU A 92 0.32 -9.59 -18.76
N SER A 93 0.08 -10.69 -18.07
CA SER A 93 1.10 -11.65 -17.67
C SER A 93 0.68 -13.06 -18.06
N ASP A 94 1.63 -13.90 -18.46
CA ASP A 94 1.38 -15.33 -18.66
C ASP A 94 1.23 -16.09 -17.33
N GLU A 95 1.71 -15.49 -16.23
CA GLU A 95 1.72 -16.13 -14.90
C GLU A 95 0.44 -15.91 -14.11
N TYR A 96 -0.30 -14.83 -14.42
CA TYR A 96 -1.49 -14.42 -13.67
C TYR A 96 -2.62 -14.13 -14.65
N ASP A 97 -3.84 -14.52 -14.27
CA ASP A 97 -5.04 -14.24 -15.03
C ASP A 97 -5.48 -12.79 -14.79
N GLY A 98 -5.04 -11.88 -15.66
CA GLY A 98 -5.37 -10.46 -15.60
C GLY A 98 -4.18 -9.51 -15.79
N LEU A 99 -4.38 -8.24 -15.44
CA LEU A 99 -3.34 -7.21 -15.58
C LEU A 99 -2.51 -7.10 -14.30
N VAL A 100 -1.19 -7.17 -14.43
CA VAL A 100 -0.24 -7.24 -13.32
C VAL A 100 0.66 -6.02 -13.25
N ALA A 101 0.85 -5.50 -12.05
CA ALA A 101 1.93 -4.60 -11.69
C ALA A 101 2.66 -5.15 -10.45
N GLU A 102 3.80 -4.55 -10.10
CA GLU A 102 4.53 -4.93 -8.88
C GLU A 102 4.51 -3.77 -7.87
N THR A 103 4.42 -4.10 -6.59
CA THR A 103 4.62 -3.20 -5.45
C THR A 103 5.66 -3.76 -4.50
N THR A 104 6.22 -2.93 -3.62
CA THR A 104 6.96 -3.41 -2.44
C THR A 104 6.15 -3.15 -1.19
N LEU A 105 5.62 -4.21 -0.57
CA LEU A 105 4.93 -4.15 0.71
C LEU A 105 5.57 -5.14 1.68
N TRP A 106 5.55 -4.81 2.97
CA TRP A 106 6.12 -5.65 4.05
C TRP A 106 7.60 -6.04 3.86
N GLY A 107 8.34 -5.29 3.04
CA GLY A 107 9.76 -5.51 2.78
C GLY A 107 10.08 -6.42 1.59
N ASN A 108 9.07 -6.92 0.86
CA ASN A 108 9.29 -7.76 -0.32
C ASN A 108 8.52 -7.27 -1.55
N ALA A 109 9.00 -7.67 -2.74
CA ALA A 109 8.28 -7.48 -3.99
C ALA A 109 7.02 -8.36 -4.01
N VAL A 110 5.91 -7.80 -4.47
CA VAL A 110 4.59 -8.46 -4.48
C VAL A 110 3.86 -8.13 -5.77
N PRO A 111 3.35 -9.13 -6.50
CA PRO A 111 2.48 -8.90 -7.65
C PRO A 111 1.12 -8.35 -7.18
N VAL A 112 0.64 -7.34 -7.89
CA VAL A 112 -0.72 -6.78 -7.79
C VAL A 112 -1.44 -7.14 -9.08
N VAL A 113 -2.40 -8.03 -8.99
CA VAL A 113 -3.22 -8.49 -10.12
C VAL A 113 -4.56 -7.76 -10.09
N LEU A 114 -4.96 -7.20 -11.22
CA LEU A 114 -6.33 -6.73 -11.42
C LEU A 114 -7.09 -7.84 -12.11
N ASP A 115 -8.21 -8.25 -11.52
CA ASP A 115 -9.25 -8.95 -12.26
C ASP A 115 -9.71 -7.98 -13.36
N ALA A 116 -9.38 -8.32 -14.60
CA ALA A 116 -9.52 -7.45 -15.75
C ALA A 116 -10.37 -8.09 -16.85
N ASP A 117 -11.05 -9.21 -16.57
CA ASP A 117 -11.82 -9.95 -17.57
C ASP A 117 -12.83 -9.04 -18.27
N GLU A 118 -13.57 -8.23 -17.52
CA GLU A 118 -14.52 -7.26 -18.09
C GLU A 118 -13.84 -6.24 -19.03
N LEU A 119 -12.63 -5.80 -18.70
CA LEU A 119 -11.89 -4.83 -19.49
C LEU A 119 -11.26 -5.45 -20.75
N LEU A 120 -10.81 -6.71 -20.63
CA LEU A 120 -10.13 -7.46 -21.67
C LEU A 120 -11.13 -8.05 -22.68
N ASP A 121 -12.29 -8.52 -22.22
CA ASP A 121 -13.37 -9.04 -23.08
C ASP A 121 -13.94 -7.96 -24.02
N GLU A 122 -13.94 -6.69 -23.59
CA GLU A 122 -14.37 -5.56 -24.42
C GLU A 122 -13.27 -5.10 -25.42
N TYR A 123 -12.03 -5.58 -25.28
CA TYR A 123 -10.92 -5.16 -26.10
C TYR A 123 -10.80 -6.00 -27.38
N ASP A 124 -11.10 -5.40 -28.53
CA ASP A 124 -11.05 -6.05 -29.86
C ASP A 124 -9.72 -5.82 -30.61
N GLY A 125 -8.69 -5.34 -29.91
CA GLY A 125 -7.42 -4.93 -30.49
C GLY A 125 -6.35 -6.03 -30.54
N ASP A 126 -5.09 -5.61 -30.57
CA ASP A 126 -3.93 -6.50 -30.62
C ASP A 126 -3.57 -6.95 -29.20
N GLU A 127 -3.83 -8.21 -28.87
CA GLU A 127 -3.51 -8.78 -27.56
C GLU A 127 -2.02 -8.68 -27.21
N ASP A 128 -1.13 -8.72 -28.20
CA ASP A 128 0.33 -8.56 -27.97
C ASP A 128 0.64 -7.18 -27.36
N ALA A 129 -0.18 -6.16 -27.65
CA ALA A 129 -0.01 -4.83 -27.06
C ALA A 129 -0.34 -4.82 -25.56
N LEU A 130 -1.06 -5.80 -25.04
CA LEU A 130 -1.42 -5.88 -23.62
C LEU A 130 -0.22 -6.30 -22.75
N TYR A 131 0.82 -6.89 -23.33
CA TYR A 131 2.07 -7.21 -22.63
C TYR A 131 3.02 -6.01 -22.49
N ASP A 132 2.75 -4.87 -23.15
CA ASP A 132 3.49 -3.62 -22.98
C ASP A 132 2.77 -2.68 -21.98
N PRO A 133 3.34 -2.43 -20.79
CA PRO A 133 2.73 -1.56 -19.79
C PRO A 133 2.44 -0.14 -20.30
N ALA A 134 3.24 0.39 -21.24
CA ALA A 134 3.03 1.71 -21.82
C ALA A 134 1.84 1.72 -22.79
N ALA A 135 1.63 0.63 -23.53
CA ALA A 135 0.48 0.45 -24.40
C ALA A 135 -0.80 0.27 -23.58
N VAL A 136 -0.79 -0.57 -22.55
CA VAL A 136 -1.92 -0.75 -21.61
C VAL A 136 -2.30 0.57 -20.94
N GLU A 137 -1.33 1.33 -20.44
CA GLU A 137 -1.59 2.66 -19.86
C GLU A 137 -2.24 3.61 -20.88
N LYS A 138 -1.88 3.50 -22.16
CA LYS A 138 -2.47 4.34 -23.22
C LYS A 138 -3.89 3.89 -23.56
N LEU A 139 -4.12 2.59 -23.67
CA LEU A 139 -5.41 1.97 -23.99
C LEU A 139 -6.44 2.24 -22.87
N PHE A 140 -6.04 2.03 -21.62
CA PHE A 140 -6.92 2.06 -20.46
C PHE A 140 -6.66 3.22 -19.50
N LYS A 141 -5.99 4.28 -19.97
CA LYS A 141 -5.55 5.45 -19.17
C LYS A 141 -6.59 6.00 -18.19
N ASN A 142 -7.85 5.97 -18.60
CA ASN A 142 -8.97 6.54 -17.85
C ASN A 142 -9.84 5.49 -17.15
N LYS A 143 -9.54 4.21 -17.31
CA LYS A 143 -10.29 3.08 -16.75
C LYS A 143 -9.61 2.56 -15.48
N ILE A 144 -8.28 2.42 -15.47
CA ILE A 144 -7.55 1.90 -14.29
C ILE A 144 -7.54 2.93 -13.14
N PRO A 145 -8.13 2.63 -11.96
CA PRO A 145 -8.27 3.59 -10.87
C PRO A 145 -7.04 3.63 -9.94
N TYR A 146 -5.87 4.05 -10.47
CA TYR A 146 -4.59 4.05 -9.73
C TYR A 146 -4.67 4.66 -8.32
N LYS A 147 -5.42 5.76 -8.12
CA LYS A 147 -5.55 6.39 -6.80
C LYS A 147 -6.27 5.50 -5.77
N LYS A 148 -7.22 4.67 -6.21
CA LYS A 148 -7.98 3.75 -5.35
C LYS A 148 -7.14 2.52 -5.04
N ILE A 149 -6.47 1.96 -6.04
CA ILE A 149 -5.46 0.90 -5.88
C ILE A 149 -4.40 1.32 -4.85
N GLU A 150 -3.80 2.49 -5.03
CA GLU A 150 -2.84 3.09 -4.08
C GLU A 150 -3.38 3.28 -2.67
N ALA A 151 -4.69 3.44 -2.49
CA ALA A 151 -5.31 3.53 -1.17
C ALA A 151 -5.45 2.14 -0.53
N VAL A 152 -5.78 1.11 -1.32
CA VAL A 152 -5.82 -0.30 -0.88
C VAL A 152 -4.43 -0.76 -0.47
N LEU A 153 -3.39 -0.52 -1.29
CA LEU A 153 -2.02 -0.91 -0.97
C LEU A 153 -1.51 -0.26 0.34
N LYS A 154 -1.82 1.03 0.56
CA LYS A 154 -1.52 1.71 1.83
C LYS A 154 -2.28 1.11 3.02
N TRP A 155 -3.50 0.65 2.78
CA TRP A 155 -4.29 -0.03 3.82
C TRP A 155 -3.68 -1.38 4.17
N ILE A 156 -3.25 -2.18 3.19
CA ILE A 156 -2.56 -3.45 3.39
C ILE A 156 -1.27 -3.24 4.21
N GLU A 157 -0.42 -2.29 3.82
CA GLU A 157 0.82 -1.96 4.56
C GLU A 157 0.53 -1.64 6.03
N LYS A 158 -0.49 -0.79 6.29
CA LYS A 158 -0.87 -0.37 7.63
C LYS A 158 -1.46 -1.50 8.48
N ASN A 159 -2.09 -2.50 7.86
CA ASN A 159 -2.83 -3.57 8.55
C ASN A 159 -2.09 -4.91 8.61
N ARG A 160 -0.79 -4.96 8.26
CA ARG A 160 0.06 -6.16 8.32
C ARG A 160 -0.19 -7.05 9.53
N LYS A 161 -0.08 -6.50 10.74
CA LYS A 161 -0.26 -7.26 11.98
C LYS A 161 -1.65 -7.87 12.08
N LYS A 162 -2.70 -7.09 11.78
CA LYS A 162 -4.10 -7.52 11.86
C LYS A 162 -4.37 -8.69 10.91
N MET A 163 -3.82 -8.63 9.70
CA MET A 163 -3.96 -9.67 8.67
C MET A 163 -3.23 -10.96 9.06
N ILE A 164 -1.98 -10.85 9.53
CA ILE A 164 -1.21 -12.01 9.97
C ILE A 164 -1.86 -12.69 11.17
N ASP A 165 -2.34 -11.91 12.15
CA ASP A 165 -3.07 -12.47 13.29
C ASP A 165 -4.35 -13.18 12.85
N PHE A 166 -5.12 -12.57 11.95
CA PHE A 166 -6.33 -13.18 11.40
C PHE A 166 -6.05 -14.54 10.75
N ALA A 167 -5.01 -14.64 9.91
CA ALA A 167 -4.65 -15.90 9.26
C ALA A 167 -4.19 -16.98 10.26
N LEU A 168 -3.41 -16.61 11.29
CA LEU A 168 -2.89 -17.58 12.27
C LEU A 168 -3.92 -17.98 13.34
N ASP A 169 -4.89 -17.11 13.62
CA ASP A 169 -5.97 -17.40 14.56
C ASP A 169 -7.08 -18.23 13.90
N TYR A 170 -7.17 -18.22 12.57
CA TYR A 170 -8.03 -19.13 11.84
C TYR A 170 -7.63 -20.58 12.16
N GLU A 171 -8.57 -21.34 12.72
CA GLU A 171 -8.38 -22.71 13.19
C GLU A 171 -7.21 -22.92 14.18
N ASN A 172 -6.75 -21.86 14.86
CA ASN A 172 -5.59 -21.90 15.77
C ASN A 172 -4.35 -22.54 15.12
N PHE A 173 -3.99 -22.09 13.91
CA PHE A 173 -2.93 -22.66 13.06
C PHE A 173 -1.68 -23.10 13.83
N VAL A 174 -1.11 -22.23 14.68
CA VAL A 174 0.15 -22.51 15.39
C VAL A 174 0.03 -23.67 16.36
N ASP A 175 -1.11 -23.81 17.05
CA ASP A 175 -1.35 -24.90 17.98
C ASP A 175 -1.50 -26.22 17.21
N VAL A 176 -2.29 -26.21 16.13
CA VAL A 176 -2.47 -27.39 15.26
C VAL A 176 -1.14 -27.82 14.62
N PHE A 177 -0.33 -26.87 14.17
CA PHE A 177 1.00 -27.13 13.62
C PHE A 177 1.91 -27.76 14.67
N ASN A 178 1.93 -27.23 15.90
CA ASN A 178 2.76 -27.76 16.97
C ASN A 178 2.30 -29.14 17.44
N ASP A 179 1.00 -29.41 17.47
CA ASP A 179 0.46 -30.75 17.75
C ASP A 179 0.98 -31.78 16.75
N TRP A 180 1.00 -31.44 15.45
CA TRP A 180 1.62 -32.28 14.42
C TRP A 180 3.13 -32.43 14.62
N ALA A 181 3.85 -31.32 14.81
CA ALA A 181 5.30 -31.34 14.95
C ALA A 181 5.75 -32.17 16.16
N ALA A 182 5.06 -32.04 17.29
CA ALA A 182 5.30 -32.81 18.50
C ALA A 182 5.13 -34.33 18.27
N GLN A 183 4.10 -34.73 17.51
CA GLN A 183 3.89 -36.14 17.15
C GLN A 183 5.02 -36.68 16.27
N GLU A 184 5.44 -35.94 15.25
CA GLU A 184 6.56 -36.33 14.37
C GLU A 184 7.88 -36.43 15.14
N ILE A 185 8.17 -35.47 16.02
CA ILE A 185 9.37 -35.47 16.86
C ILE A 185 9.36 -36.67 17.82
N ALA A 186 8.22 -36.97 18.46
CA ALA A 186 8.12 -38.12 19.37
C ALA A 186 8.35 -39.46 18.66
N GLN A 187 7.91 -39.60 17.40
CA GLN A 187 8.02 -40.85 16.64
C GLN A 187 9.38 -41.02 15.94
N LYS A 188 9.91 -39.93 15.37
CA LYS A 188 11.06 -39.96 14.44
C LYS A 188 12.28 -39.21 14.97
N GLY A 189 12.18 -38.56 16.12
CA GLY A 189 13.21 -37.68 16.69
C GLY A 189 13.32 -36.32 15.99
N LYS A 190 12.49 -36.05 14.98
CA LYS A 190 12.44 -34.81 14.21
C LYS A 190 11.13 -34.69 13.43
N ALA A 191 10.70 -33.46 13.15
CA ALA A 191 9.74 -33.16 12.10
C ALA A 191 10.50 -32.57 10.89
N VAL A 192 10.09 -32.91 9.67
CA VAL A 192 10.70 -32.39 8.44
C VAL A 192 9.62 -31.66 7.65
N LEU A 193 9.82 -30.36 7.44
CA LEU A 193 8.90 -29.51 6.68
C LEU A 193 9.06 -29.74 5.18
N TYR A 194 8.15 -29.18 4.38
CA TYR A 194 8.12 -29.33 2.94
C TYR A 194 9.41 -28.83 2.26
N ASP A 195 9.96 -27.71 2.74
CA ASP A 195 11.24 -27.14 2.30
C ASP A 195 12.49 -27.92 2.79
N GLY A 196 12.29 -29.01 3.52
CA GLY A 196 13.35 -29.82 4.12
C GLY A 196 13.88 -29.30 5.46
N THR A 197 13.32 -28.20 6.00
CA THR A 197 13.68 -27.71 7.33
C THR A 197 13.40 -28.77 8.38
N VAL A 198 14.36 -28.99 9.29
CA VAL A 198 14.27 -29.99 10.35
C VAL A 198 13.96 -29.30 11.67
N LEU A 199 12.82 -29.66 12.27
CA LEU A 199 12.46 -29.23 13.61
C LEU A 199 12.76 -30.33 14.62
N THR A 200 13.38 -29.95 15.74
CA THR A 200 13.66 -30.84 16.89
C THR A 200 12.89 -30.43 18.14
N ALA A 201 12.09 -29.36 18.05
CA ALA A 201 11.17 -28.87 19.07
C ALA A 201 9.99 -28.18 18.37
N GLU A 202 8.93 -27.90 19.14
CA GLU A 202 7.83 -27.03 18.74
C GLU A 202 8.34 -25.63 18.35
N THR A 203 7.59 -24.94 17.50
CA THR A 203 7.90 -23.56 17.07
C THR A 203 7.09 -22.57 17.89
N ASP A 204 7.65 -21.38 18.14
CA ASP A 204 6.89 -20.28 18.72
C ASP A 204 6.15 -19.48 17.63
N ARG A 205 5.04 -18.83 18.01
CA ARG A 205 4.22 -18.03 17.11
C ARG A 205 5.02 -16.91 16.42
N GLN A 206 5.98 -16.30 17.12
CA GLN A 206 6.76 -15.21 16.53
C GLN A 206 7.71 -15.71 15.45
N ALA A 207 8.26 -16.92 15.58
CA ALA A 207 9.05 -17.56 14.53
C ALA A 207 8.21 -17.76 13.25
N VAL A 208 6.97 -18.23 13.39
CA VAL A 208 6.03 -18.35 12.26
C VAL A 208 5.76 -16.96 11.64
N ILE A 209 5.39 -15.96 12.45
CA ILE A 209 5.16 -14.57 11.98
C ILE A 209 6.36 -14.01 11.22
N ASN A 210 7.57 -14.30 11.66
CA ASN A 210 8.80 -13.79 11.02
C ASN A 210 9.06 -14.42 9.65
N SER A 211 8.54 -15.63 9.40
CA SER A 211 8.65 -16.30 8.10
C SER A 211 7.57 -15.88 7.10
N ILE A 212 6.48 -15.24 7.57
CA ILE A 212 5.36 -14.85 6.71
C ILE A 212 5.73 -13.66 5.83
N ARG A 213 5.54 -13.84 4.53
CA ARG A 213 5.59 -12.81 3.49
C ARG A 213 4.23 -12.66 2.80
N LEU A 214 4.02 -11.49 2.22
CA LEU A 214 2.93 -11.26 1.27
C LEU A 214 3.37 -11.80 -0.09
N SER A 215 2.66 -12.78 -0.66
CA SER A 215 3.02 -13.40 -1.95
C SER A 215 2.17 -12.92 -3.12
N GLY A 216 0.99 -12.35 -2.88
CA GLY A 216 0.12 -11.87 -3.93
C GLY A 216 -0.98 -10.94 -3.41
N ILE A 217 -1.46 -10.07 -4.28
CA ILE A 217 -2.60 -9.20 -4.06
C ILE A 217 -3.47 -9.26 -5.31
N SER A 218 -4.74 -9.64 -5.17
CA SER A 218 -5.71 -9.62 -6.27
C SER A 218 -6.78 -8.58 -5.98
N LEU A 219 -7.07 -7.71 -6.93
CA LEU A 219 -8.00 -6.59 -6.79
C LEU A 219 -9.19 -6.77 -7.76
N TRP A 220 -10.41 -6.75 -7.22
CA TRP A 220 -11.62 -6.67 -8.03
C TRP A 220 -11.95 -5.21 -8.32
N VAL A 221 -11.87 -4.84 -9.59
CA VAL A 221 -11.99 -3.46 -10.05
C VAL A 221 -13.23 -3.33 -10.92
N ASP A 222 -14.15 -2.46 -10.52
CA ASP A 222 -15.17 -1.96 -11.44
C ASP A 222 -14.52 -0.85 -12.28
N PHE A 223 -14.30 -1.13 -13.58
CA PHE A 223 -13.61 -0.21 -14.48
C PHE A 223 -14.49 0.95 -14.97
N ASP A 224 -15.80 0.84 -14.84
CA ASP A 224 -16.75 1.91 -15.19
C ASP A 224 -16.88 2.91 -14.06
N ASP A 225 -17.14 2.43 -12.85
CA ASP A 225 -17.26 3.24 -11.63
C ASP A 225 -15.89 3.59 -11.01
N LYS A 226 -14.81 2.92 -11.46
CA LYS A 226 -13.42 3.18 -11.06
C LYS A 226 -13.22 2.99 -9.57
N THR A 227 -13.83 1.95 -9.04
CA THR A 227 -13.77 1.53 -7.64
C THR A 227 -12.98 0.23 -7.53
N VAL A 228 -12.56 -0.07 -6.30
CA VAL A 228 -12.05 -1.39 -5.94
C VAL A 228 -13.03 -1.87 -4.89
N SER A 229 -13.88 -2.84 -5.22
CA SER A 229 -14.92 -3.34 -4.31
C SER A 229 -14.27 -4.21 -3.23
N ASP A 230 -13.55 -5.23 -3.68
CA ASP A 230 -12.99 -6.28 -2.85
C ASP A 230 -11.53 -6.52 -3.25
N PHE A 231 -10.78 -7.20 -2.38
CA PHE A 231 -9.45 -7.70 -2.72
C PHE A 231 -9.11 -8.91 -1.88
N SER A 232 -8.17 -9.72 -2.37
CA SER A 232 -7.58 -10.80 -1.61
C SER A 232 -6.08 -10.60 -1.50
N ILE A 233 -5.51 -11.19 -0.46
CA ILE A 233 -4.07 -11.30 -0.28
C ILE A 233 -3.68 -12.75 -0.01
N ASP A 234 -2.53 -13.14 -0.56
CA ASP A 234 -1.94 -14.45 -0.31
C ASP A 234 -0.74 -14.31 0.61
N LEU A 235 -0.72 -15.13 1.65
CA LEU A 235 0.38 -15.23 2.60
C LEU A 235 1.13 -16.55 2.40
N SER A 236 2.45 -16.49 2.32
CA SER A 236 3.31 -17.68 2.29
C SER A 236 4.39 -17.59 3.35
N THR A 237 4.98 -18.72 3.69
CA THR A 237 6.18 -18.79 4.53
C THR A 237 7.42 -19.02 3.69
N GLU A 238 8.53 -18.33 4.02
CA GLU A 238 9.86 -18.64 3.46
C GLU A 238 10.47 -19.82 4.21
N GLN A 239 11.78 -19.86 4.40
CA GLN A 239 12.44 -20.89 5.20
C GLN A 239 12.48 -20.44 6.68
N PRO A 240 11.86 -21.15 7.64
CA PRO A 240 11.15 -22.44 7.50
C PRO A 240 9.75 -22.34 6.85
N ASP A 241 9.43 -23.26 5.96
CA ASP A 241 8.14 -23.31 5.29
C ASP A 241 7.07 -23.98 6.16
N TYR A 242 6.51 -23.19 7.09
CA TYR A 242 5.46 -23.64 8.00
C TYR A 242 4.14 -23.93 7.30
N PHE A 243 3.87 -23.34 6.13
CA PHE A 243 2.64 -23.57 5.36
C PHE A 243 2.73 -24.76 4.40
N GLY A 244 3.89 -25.41 4.31
CA GLY A 244 4.03 -26.70 3.63
C GLY A 244 3.84 -26.62 2.11
N GLY A 245 4.29 -25.53 1.49
CA GLY A 245 4.14 -25.25 0.07
C GLY A 245 2.85 -24.51 -0.30
N HIS A 246 1.98 -24.25 0.67
CA HIS A 246 0.72 -23.55 0.45
C HIS A 246 0.81 -22.05 0.74
N THR A 247 -0.10 -21.29 0.15
CA THR A 247 -0.47 -19.94 0.57
C THR A 247 -1.76 -19.98 1.39
N LEU A 248 -1.90 -19.04 2.32
CA LEU A 248 -3.17 -18.75 2.99
C LEU A 248 -3.78 -17.50 2.36
N THR A 249 -5.00 -17.62 1.87
CA THR A 249 -5.70 -16.50 1.23
C THR A 249 -6.63 -15.82 2.24
N ILE A 250 -6.50 -14.49 2.36
CA ILE A 250 -7.44 -13.65 3.09
C ILE A 250 -8.21 -12.83 2.07
N GLU A 251 -9.53 -12.90 2.09
CA GLU A 251 -10.42 -12.04 1.33
C GLU A 251 -10.83 -10.84 2.20
N VAL A 252 -10.95 -9.67 1.58
CA VAL A 252 -11.32 -8.43 2.24
C VAL A 252 -12.36 -7.70 1.41
N ASP A 253 -13.52 -7.47 2.01
CA ASP A 253 -14.64 -6.84 1.32
C ASP A 253 -14.54 -5.30 1.29
N GLU A 254 -15.56 -4.67 0.70
CA GLU A 254 -15.67 -3.21 0.63
C GLU A 254 -15.63 -2.53 2.02
N ASP A 255 -16.27 -3.15 3.02
CA ASP A 255 -16.35 -2.70 4.41
C ASP A 255 -15.09 -3.01 5.24
N LYS A 256 -14.11 -3.68 4.62
CA LYS A 256 -12.84 -4.08 5.23
C LYS A 256 -13.00 -5.16 6.30
N GLU A 257 -14.07 -5.95 6.21
CA GLU A 257 -14.20 -7.21 6.92
C GLU A 257 -13.33 -8.26 6.22
N MET A 258 -12.76 -9.17 7.01
CA MET A 258 -11.82 -10.18 6.51
C MET A 258 -12.46 -11.56 6.63
N SER A 259 -12.37 -12.36 5.58
CA SER A 259 -12.75 -13.78 5.54
C SER A 259 -11.56 -14.63 5.11
N PHE A 260 -11.60 -15.91 5.48
CA PHE A 260 -10.59 -16.87 5.05
C PHE A 260 -10.99 -17.43 3.68
N GLY A 261 -10.23 -17.10 2.64
CA GLY A 261 -10.47 -17.51 1.25
C GLY A 261 -10.00 -18.93 0.95
N GLY A 262 -9.17 -19.51 1.83
CA GLY A 262 -8.72 -20.90 1.73
C GLY A 262 -7.20 -21.06 1.76
N MET A 263 -6.78 -22.30 1.49
CA MET A 263 -5.38 -22.65 1.29
C MET A 263 -5.18 -23.04 -0.18
N ASN A 264 -4.19 -22.43 -0.83
CA ASN A 264 -3.86 -22.70 -2.24
C ASN A 264 -2.42 -23.21 -2.35
N GLY A 265 -2.13 -24.09 -3.30
CA GLY A 265 -0.78 -24.66 -3.52
C GLY A 265 -0.79 -26.12 -3.92
#